data_AF-A0A2G9TCA1-F1
#
_entry.id   AF-A0A2G9TCA1-F1
#
_cell.length_a   1.000
_cell.length_b   1.000
_cell.length_c   1.000
_cell.angle_alpha   90.00
_cell.angle_beta   90.00
_cell.angle_gamma   90.00
#
_symmetry.space_group_name_H-M   'P 1'
#
loop_
_entity.id
_entity.type
_entity.pdbx_description
1 polymer ?
#
loop_
_entity_poly.entity_id
_entity_poly.type
_entity_poly.pdbx_seq_one_letter_code
_entity_poly.pdbx_strand_id
1 'polypeptide(L)' 'MNHEGVGENEFIRMHDDTGAFVSKLRMGEYYSYSTIVAWMKRIADRMPTIARVVDIGTSTEGRNILGLQ' A
#
# COMPACT_ATOMS: atom_id res chain seq x y z
N MET A 1 40.66 11.23 4.80
CA MET A 1 39.88 10.13 4.21
C MET A 1 39.11 9.50 5.36
N ASN A 2 37.82 9.80 5.51
CA ASN A 2 37.01 9.21 6.58
C ASN A 2 35.89 8.41 5.90
N HIS A 3 36.05 7.09 5.89
CA HIS A 3 35.06 6.14 5.41
C HIS A 3 34.37 5.59 6.66
N GLU A 4 33.45 6.35 7.24
CA GLU A 4 32.61 5.84 8.32
C GLU A 4 31.40 5.18 7.66
N GLY A 5 31.52 3.86 7.49
CA GLY A 5 30.44 3.01 7.01
C GLY A 5 29.28 3.00 8.01
N VAL A 6 28.06 3.09 7.48
CA VAL A 6 26.81 3.04 8.24
C VAL A 6 26.76 1.71 9.01
N GLY A 7 26.55 1.80 10.33
CA GLY A 7 26.54 0.65 11.22
C GLY A 7 25.39 -0.32 10.92
N GLU A 8 25.66 -1.61 11.06
CA GLU A 8 24.73 -2.74 10.85
C GLU A 8 23.38 -2.65 11.58
N ASN A 9 23.27 -1.78 12.58
CA ASN A 9 22.05 -1.55 13.39
C ASN A 9 21.07 -0.52 12.81
N GLU A 10 21.37 0.14 11.68
CA GLU A 10 20.42 1.06 11.03
C GLU A 10 19.44 0.37 10.05
N PHE A 11 19.57 -0.93 9.83
CA PHE A 11 18.60 -1.72 9.06
C PHE A 11 17.43 -2.25 9.91
N ILE A 12 17.04 -1.54 10.97
CA ILE A 12 15.80 -1.87 11.67
C ILE A 12 14.64 -1.49 10.75
N ARG A 13 14.10 -2.49 10.02
CA ARG A 13 12.82 -2.37 9.31
C ARG A 13 11.81 -1.83 10.31
N MET A 14 11.39 -0.57 10.13
CA MET A 14 10.39 0.07 10.98
C MET A 14 9.24 -0.91 11.18
N HIS A 15 9.04 -1.32 12.43
CA HIS A 15 8.11 -2.38 12.78
C HIS A 15 6.69 -1.89 12.46
N ASP A 16 6.06 -2.49 11.46
CA ASP A 16 4.71 -2.13 11.06
C ASP A 16 3.76 -2.44 12.21
N ASP A 17 3.14 -1.42 12.82
CA ASP A 17 2.20 -1.57 13.92
C ASP A 17 1.03 -2.45 13.49
N THR A 18 1.13 -3.75 13.78
CA THR A 18 0.22 -4.78 13.28
C THR A 18 -1.03 -4.94 14.16
N GLY A 19 -1.20 -4.16 15.24
CA GLY A 19 -2.51 -3.93 15.89
C GLY A 19 -3.14 -2.63 15.35
N ALA A 20 -4.40 -2.44 15.00
CA ALA A 20 -5.61 -3.23 14.97
C ALA A 20 -6.46 -2.65 13.81
N PHE A 21 -6.01 -2.85 12.56
CA PHE A 21 -6.71 -2.28 11.40
C PHE A 21 -7.00 -3.34 10.38
N VAL A 22 -8.24 -3.30 9.93
CA VAL A 22 -9.00 -4.42 9.42
C VAL A 22 -8.62 -4.74 7.94
N SER A 23 -7.63 -4.04 7.39
CA SER A 23 -7.22 -4.04 5.97
C SER A 23 -5.71 -4.27 5.76
N LYS A 24 -5.01 -5.01 6.62
CA LYS A 24 -3.54 -5.10 6.56
C LYS A 24 -3.03 -5.93 5.38
N LEU A 25 -2.78 -5.27 4.26
CA LEU A 25 -1.59 -5.59 3.48
C LEU A 25 -0.38 -5.25 4.36
N ARG A 26 0.57 -6.18 4.45
CA ARG A 26 1.81 -6.00 5.19
C ARG A 26 2.71 -5.04 4.42
N MET A 27 3.20 -3.99 5.08
CA MET A 27 4.08 -3.04 4.42
C MET A 27 5.44 -3.67 4.11
N GLY A 28 6.02 -3.24 2.98
CA GLY A 28 7.31 -3.72 2.48
C GLY A 28 7.24 -5.04 1.69
N GLU A 29 6.04 -5.52 1.37
CA GLU A 29 5.83 -6.65 0.47
C GLU A 29 5.34 -6.15 -0.91
N TYR A 30 5.71 -6.86 -1.98
CA TYR A 30 5.17 -6.60 -3.32
C TYR A 30 3.87 -7.38 -3.54
N TYR A 31 2.88 -6.69 -4.07
CA TYR A 31 1.55 -7.25 -4.30
C TYR A 31 1.15 -7.18 -5.76
N SER A 32 0.34 -8.16 -6.18
CA SER A 32 -0.27 -8.15 -7.50
C SER A 32 -1.27 -6.99 -7.64
N TYR A 33 -1.51 -6.56 -8.88
CA TYR A 33 -2.54 -5.56 -9.20
C TYR A 33 -3.90 -5.93 -8.60
N SER A 34 -4.36 -7.18 -8.78
CA SER A 34 -5.63 -7.66 -8.23
C SER A 34 -5.69 -7.56 -6.70
N THR A 35 -4.57 -7.82 -6.02
CA THR A 35 -4.48 -7.72 -4.56
C THR A 35 -4.63 -6.27 -4.09
N ILE A 36 -3.92 -5.33 -4.72
CA ILE A 36 -4.02 -3.90 -4.39
C ILE A 36 -5.43 -3.37 -4.67
N VAL A 37 -6.04 -3.75 -5.81
CA VAL A 37 -7.41 -3.36 -6.14
C VAL A 37 -8.43 -3.85 -5.11
N ALA A 38 -8.35 -5.13 -4.73
CA ALA A 38 -9.25 -5.69 -3.71
C ALA A 38 -9.06 -4.99 -2.35
N TRP A 39 -7.81 -4.63 -2.02
CA TRP A 39 -7.49 -3.88 -0.82
C TRP A 39 -8.06 -2.46 -0.82
N MET A 40 -7.91 -1.70 -1.91
CA MET A 40 -8.48 -0.36 -2.05
C MET A 40 -10.01 -0.37 -1.91
N LYS A 41 -10.69 -1.33 -2.54
CA LYS A 41 -12.15 -1.50 -2.40
C LYS A 41 -12.56 -1.75 -0.96
N ARG A 42 -11.86 -2.63 -0.24
CA ARG A 42 -12.10 -2.89 1.19
C ARG A 42 -11.90 -1.66 2.07
N ILE A 43 -11.00 -0.75 1.70
CA ILE A 43 -10.82 0.52 2.43
C ILE A 43 -12.06 1.40 2.26
N ALA A 44 -12.49 1.61 1.02
CA ALA A 44 -13.68 2.42 0.72
C ALA A 44 -14.96 1.82 1.34
N ASP A 45 -15.12 0.49 1.30
CA ASP A 45 -16.28 -0.20 1.88
C ASP A 45 -16.39 0.00 3.39
N ARG A 46 -15.25 0.10 4.10
CA ARG A 46 -15.24 0.24 5.56
C ARG A 46 -15.26 1.67 6.04
N MET A 47 -14.81 2.60 5.23
CA MET A 47 -14.73 4.02 5.57
C MET A 47 -15.38 4.89 4.48
N PRO A 48 -16.65 4.63 4.13
CA PRO A 48 -17.29 5.25 2.96
C PRO A 48 -17.51 6.76 3.09
N THR A 49 -17.43 7.29 4.30
CA THR A 49 -17.55 8.73 4.60
C THR A 49 -16.26 9.50 4.29
N ILE A 50 -15.11 8.83 4.24
CA ILE A 50 -13.79 9.46 4.08
C ILE A 50 -12.96 8.86 2.94
N ALA A 51 -13.36 7.73 2.36
CA ALA A 51 -12.63 7.06 1.30
C ALA A 51 -13.57 6.51 0.23
N ARG A 52 -13.23 6.72 -1.04
CA ARG A 52 -13.94 6.22 -2.22
C ARG A 52 -12.94 5.71 -3.26
N VAL A 53 -13.26 4.57 -3.88
CA VAL A 53 -12.50 4.10 -5.05
C VAL A 53 -13.05 4.80 -6.29
N VAL A 54 -12.16 5.42 -7.06
CA VAL A 54 -12.47 6.08 -8.33
C VAL A 54 -11.78 5.36 -9.47
N ASP A 55 -12.48 5.18 -10.59
CA ASP A 55 -11.89 4.70 -11.84
C ASP A 55 -11.57 5.92 -12.72
N ILE A 56 -10.30 6.09 -13.08
CA ILE A 56 -9.82 7.23 -13.85
C ILE A 56 -9.57 6.88 -15.33
N GLY A 57 -9.96 5.69 -15.75
CA GLY A 57 -9.85 5.22 -17.12
C GLY A 57 -9.07 3.91 -17.24
N THR A 58 -8.61 3.63 -18.44
CA THR A 58 -8.05 2.33 -18.81
C THR A 58 -6.61 2.50 -19.29
N SER A 59 -5.73 1.59 -18.89
CA SER A 59 -4.36 1.51 -19.39
C SER A 59 -4.32 1.09 -20.86
N THR A 60 -3.16 1.23 -21.51
CA THR A 60 -2.91 0.78 -22.88
C THR A 60 -3.22 -0.71 -23.08
N GLU A 61 -3.02 -1.54 -22.04
CA GLU A 61 -3.30 -2.98 -22.06
C GLU A 61 -4.74 -3.33 -21.67
N GLY A 62 -5.63 -2.34 -21.48
CA GLY A 62 -7.02 -2.59 -21.15
C GLY A 62 -7.33 -2.79 -19.66
N ARG A 63 -6.42 -2.45 -18.74
CA ARG A 63 -6.65 -2.58 -17.29
C ARG A 63 -7.15 -1.27 -16.69
N ASN A 64 -8.11 -1.35 -15.78
CA ASN A 64 -8.63 -0.15 -15.11
C ASN A 64 -7.55 0.49 -14.23
N ILE A 65 -7.48 1.81 -14.26
CA ILE A 65 -6.62 2.59 -13.38
C ILE A 65 -7.51 3.09 -12.25
N LEU A 66 -7.28 2.55 -11.06
CA LEU A 66 -8.08 2.86 -9.88
C LEU A 66 -7.29 3.73 -8.91
N GLY A 67 -7.94 4.77 -8.38
CA GLY A 67 -7.44 5.63 -7.32
C GLY A 67 -8.31 5.56 -6.07
N LEU A 68 -7.80 6.12 -4.97
CA LEU A 68 -8.52 6.31 -3.71
C LEU A 68 -8.60 7.81 -3.43
N GLN A 69 -9.80 8.32 -3.15
CA GLN A 69 -10.10 9.73 -2.84
C GLN A 69 -10.84 9.86 -1.52
#